data_AF-A0A7J7GX61-F1
#
_entry.id   AF-A0A7J7GX61-F1
#
_cell.length_a   1.000
_cell.length_b   1.000
_cell.length_c   1.000
_cell.angle_alpha   90.00
_cell.angle_beta   90.00
_cell.angle_gamma   90.00
#
_symmetry.space_group_name_H-M   'P 1'
#
loop_
_entity.id
_entity.type
_entity.pdbx_description
1 polymer ?
#
loop_
_entity_poly.entity_id
_entity_poly.type
_entity_poly.pdbx_seq_one_letter_code
_entity_poly.pdbx_strand_id
1 'polypeptide(L)'
;MASSPTIQELAKEPMLVIPELYVHLDNEPCPILSEDATSQTIPTVDMQQLLMGEATDFQLDKLHSICKEWGIFQLVNHGVSSLLVEKLKYEIEEFYKLPLEEKMKYKIQPGDVLYGGQPRPQKEGTPTSTAPFFA
;
A
#
# COMPACT_ATOMS: atom_id res chain seq x y z
N MET A 1 -8.79 25.61 9.69
CA MET A 1 -8.11 24.34 10.01
C MET A 1 -6.91 24.24 9.07
N ALA A 2 -5.69 24.23 9.58
CA ALA A 2 -4.50 24.18 8.73
C ALA A 2 -4.42 22.81 8.05
N SER A 3 -4.33 22.78 6.72
CA SER A 3 -4.05 21.55 5.98
C SER A 3 -2.59 21.21 6.21
N SER A 4 -2.29 20.02 6.74
CA SER A 4 -0.91 19.54 6.80
C SER A 4 -0.32 19.45 5.39
N PRO A 5 0.94 19.89 5.19
CA PRO A 5 1.60 19.80 3.88
C PRO A 5 1.79 18.34 3.47
N THR A 6 1.78 18.08 2.17
CA THR A 6 2.04 16.72 1.66
C THR A 6 3.52 16.37 1.78
N ILE A 7 3.86 15.08 1.91
CA ILE A 7 5.27 14.63 1.98
C ILE A 7 6.05 15.08 0.73
N GLN A 8 5.40 15.08 -0.44
CA GLN A 8 6.02 15.56 -1.67
C GLN A 8 6.39 17.05 -1.61
N GLU A 9 5.59 17.89 -0.96
CA GLU A 9 5.93 19.31 -0.76
C GLU A 9 7.02 19.50 0.27
N LEU A 10 6.97 18.73 1.37
CA LEU A 10 8.03 18.73 2.38
C LEU A 10 9.39 18.36 1.77
N ALA A 11 9.41 17.45 0.80
CA ALA A 11 10.62 17.01 0.12
C ALA A 11 11.17 18.00 -0.94
N LYS A 12 10.42 19.05 -1.34
CA LYS A 12 10.91 20.06 -2.30
C LYS A 12 11.90 21.02 -1.67
N GLU A 13 11.77 21.27 -0.37
CA GLU A 13 12.66 22.15 0.37
C GLU A 13 13.77 21.30 1.01
N PRO A 14 15.05 21.77 0.99
CA PRO A 14 16.12 21.07 1.67
C PRO A 14 15.88 21.15 3.19
N MET A 15 15.30 20.08 3.75
CA MET A 15 15.10 19.96 5.19
C MET A 15 16.40 19.53 5.86
N LEU A 16 16.82 20.29 6.88
CA LEU A 16 17.99 19.95 7.70
C LEU A 16 17.68 18.83 8.70
N VAL A 17 16.41 18.64 9.05
CA VAL A 17 15.94 17.67 10.04
C VAL A 17 14.58 17.11 9.60
N ILE A 18 14.42 15.78 9.65
CA ILE A 18 13.15 15.10 9.40
C ILE A 18 12.18 15.41 10.56
N PRO A 19 10.93 15.84 10.29
CA PRO A 19 9.97 16.11 11.36
C PRO A 19 9.72 14.88 12.25
N GLU A 20 9.59 15.09 13.56
CA GLU A 20 9.42 14.02 14.56
C GLU A 20 8.22 13.09 14.26
N LEU A 21 7.18 13.59 13.59
CA LEU A 21 6.02 12.80 13.15
C LEU A 21 6.37 11.66 12.17
N TYR A 22 7.50 11.75 11.47
CA TYR A 22 8.00 10.73 10.56
C TYR A 22 9.19 9.95 11.14
N VAL A 23 9.63 10.31 12.35
CA VAL A 23 10.70 9.59 13.06
C VAL A 23 10.06 8.43 13.80
N HIS A 24 10.38 7.22 13.35
CA HIS A 24 10.00 6.01 14.07
C HIS A 24 10.99 5.82 15.23
N LEU A 25 10.51 5.93 16.47
CA LEU A 25 11.31 5.87 17.69
C LEU A 25 11.52 4.43 18.21
N ASP A 26 11.13 3.43 17.42
CA ASP A 26 11.12 2.06 17.88
C ASP A 26 12.52 1.43 17.84
N ASN A 27 13.00 1.06 19.03
CA ASN A 27 14.07 0.08 19.28
C ASN A 27 13.62 -1.36 18.90
N GLU A 28 12.62 -1.52 18.03
CA GLU A 28 12.30 -2.81 17.48
C GLU A 28 13.42 -3.20 16.52
N PRO A 29 14.00 -4.40 16.64
CA PRO A 29 15.08 -4.81 15.77
C PRO A 29 14.58 -4.70 14.33
N CYS A 30 15.22 -3.84 13.53
CA CYS A 30 15.01 -3.82 12.09
C CYS A 30 15.20 -5.27 11.61
N PRO A 31 14.16 -5.95 11.09
CA PRO A 31 14.32 -7.28 10.50
C PRO A 31 15.15 -7.21 9.21
N ILE A 32 15.38 -5.98 8.75
CA ILE A 32 16.00 -5.63 7.49
C ILE A 32 17.51 -5.65 7.76
N LEU A 33 18.17 -6.65 7.16
CA LEU A 33 19.63 -6.84 7.10
C LEU A 33 20.25 -7.62 8.26
N SER A 34 19.76 -8.83 8.54
CA SER A 34 20.71 -9.90 8.85
C SER A 34 21.45 -10.24 7.56
N GLU A 35 22.76 -9.96 7.50
CA GLU A 35 23.64 -10.37 6.38
C GLU A 35 23.68 -11.91 6.20
N ASP A 36 23.13 -12.65 7.17
CA ASP A 36 23.00 -14.11 7.21
C ASP A 36 21.59 -14.61 6.83
N ALA A 37 20.67 -13.72 6.45
CA ALA A 37 19.38 -14.13 5.88
C ALA A 37 19.66 -14.71 4.49
N THR A 38 19.74 -16.04 4.43
CA THR A 38 19.74 -16.84 3.20
C THR A 38 18.86 -16.12 2.16
N SER A 39 19.42 -15.85 0.98
CA SER A 39 18.86 -15.06 -0.12
C SER A 39 17.51 -15.62 -0.64
N GLN A 40 16.49 -15.59 0.19
CA GLN A 40 15.15 -16.02 -0.14
C GLN A 40 14.53 -14.89 -0.94
N THR A 41 14.58 -15.02 -2.26
CA THR A 41 13.94 -14.11 -3.20
C THR A 41 12.44 -14.40 -3.27
N ILE A 42 11.62 -13.34 -3.38
CA ILE A 42 10.17 -13.45 -3.55
C ILE A 42 9.86 -14.41 -4.72
N PRO A 43 9.05 -15.48 -4.51
CA PRO A 43 8.75 -16.47 -5.54
C PRO A 43 8.09 -15.84 -6.77
N THR A 44 8.36 -16.44 -7.94
CA THR A 44 7.74 -16.05 -9.21
C THR A 44 6.81 -17.14 -9.72
N VAL A 45 5.61 -16.74 -10.15
CA VAL A 45 4.56 -17.60 -10.69
C VAL A 45 4.30 -17.21 -12.15
N ASP A 46 4.26 -18.20 -13.04
CA ASP A 46 3.97 -18.00 -14.46
C ASP A 46 2.49 -18.31 -14.74
N MET A 47 1.74 -17.29 -15.16
CA MET A 47 0.30 -17.43 -15.43
C MET A 47 0.00 -18.30 -16.65
N GLN A 48 0.86 -18.33 -17.67
CA GLN A 48 0.65 -19.20 -18.82
C GLN A 48 0.81 -20.67 -18.43
N GLN A 49 1.81 -20.98 -17.60
CA GLN A 49 2.02 -22.33 -17.08
C GLN A 49 0.85 -22.81 -16.22
N LEU A 50 0.20 -21.91 -15.47
CA LEU A 50 -1.01 -22.23 -14.70
C LEU A 50 -2.20 -22.59 -15.60
N LEU A 51 -2.27 -22.02 -16.81
CA LEU A 51 -3.40 -22.21 -17.72
C LEU A 51 -3.21 -23.37 -18.70
N MET A 52 -1.99 -23.88 -18.87
CA MET A 52 -1.71 -25.03 -19.74
C MET A 52 -2.12 -26.34 -19.05
N GLY A 53 -3.08 -27.05 -19.66
CA GLY A 53 -3.84 -28.17 -19.08
C GLY A 53 -3.06 -29.45 -18.70
N GLU A 54 -1.79 -29.52 -19.07
CA GLU A 54 -0.98 -30.74 -18.97
C GLU A 54 -0.15 -30.84 -17.68
N ALA A 55 -0.08 -29.75 -16.89
CA ALA A 55 0.56 -29.72 -15.56
C ALA A 55 -0.21 -28.86 -14.53
N THR A 56 -1.51 -28.64 -14.75
CA THR A 56 -2.31 -27.67 -13.97
C THR A 56 -2.33 -27.99 -12.49
N ASP A 57 -2.53 -29.25 -12.09
CA ASP A 57 -2.63 -29.63 -10.68
C ASP A 57 -1.32 -29.35 -9.91
N PHE A 58 -0.17 -29.71 -10.50
CA PHE A 58 1.14 -29.44 -9.89
C PHE A 58 1.42 -27.93 -9.74
N GLN A 59 1.05 -27.14 -10.75
CA GLN A 59 1.26 -25.68 -10.71
C GLN A 59 0.30 -25.00 -9.72
N LEU A 60 -0.92 -25.51 -9.56
CA LEU A 60 -1.88 -25.05 -8.55
C LEU A 60 -1.42 -25.39 -7.14
N ASP A 61 -0.90 -26.60 -6.91
CA ASP A 61 -0.32 -26.99 -5.62
C ASP A 61 0.88 -26.11 -5.26
N LYS A 62 1.74 -25.82 -6.25
CA LYS A 62 2.87 -24.89 -6.08
C LYS A 62 2.37 -23.48 -5.72
N LEU A 63 1.35 -22.96 -6.42
CA LEU A 63 0.74 -21.68 -6.09
C LEU A 63 0.16 -21.68 -4.67
N HIS A 64 -0.52 -22.75 -4.28
CA HIS A 64 -1.07 -22.91 -2.93
C HIS A 64 0.02 -22.84 -1.86
N SER A 65 1.13 -23.56 -2.04
CA SER A 65 2.28 -23.51 -1.14
C SER A 65 2.88 -22.10 -1.05
N ILE A 66 3.06 -21.41 -2.19
CA ILE A 66 3.56 -20.02 -2.20
C ILE A 66 2.62 -19.10 -1.42
N CYS A 67 1.31 -19.18 -1.66
CA CYS A 67 0.34 -18.37 -0.92
C CYS A 67 0.37 -18.64 0.59
N LYS A 68 0.61 -19.88 1.01
CA LYS A 68 0.65 -20.28 2.43
C LYS A 68 1.95 -19.89 3.13
N GLU A 69 3.08 -20.08 2.46
CA GLU A 69 4.41 -19.88 3.03
C GLU A 69 4.86 -18.42 2.94
N TRP A 70 4.57 -17.75 1.82
CA TRP A 70 5.04 -16.39 1.54
C TRP A 70 3.96 -15.33 1.68
N GLY A 71 2.73 -15.62 1.28
CA GLY A 71 1.63 -14.63 1.21
C GLY A 71 1.80 -13.54 0.13
N ILE A 72 2.95 -13.49 -0.54
CA ILE A 72 3.26 -12.60 -1.67
C ILE A 72 4.10 -13.33 -2.71
N PHE A 73 3.90 -13.00 -3.99
CA PHE A 73 4.67 -13.54 -5.11
C PHE A 73 4.64 -12.58 -6.30
N GLN A 74 5.59 -12.74 -7.21
CA GLN A 74 5.63 -12.04 -8.49
C GLN A 74 4.88 -12.86 -9.54
N LEU A 75 3.93 -12.27 -10.25
CA LEU A 75 3.23 -12.93 -11.35
C LEU A 75 3.83 -12.47 -12.70
N VAL A 76 4.22 -13.41 -13.55
CA VAL A 76 4.74 -13.16 -14.90
C VAL A 76 3.84 -13.81 -15.96
N ASN A 77 4.01 -13.40 -17.22
CA ASN A 77 3.22 -13.89 -18.35
C ASN A 77 1.70 -13.76 -18.13
N HIS A 78 1.28 -12.76 -17.34
CA HIS A 78 -0.11 -12.52 -16.93
C HIS A 78 -1.04 -12.03 -18.05
N GLY A 79 -0.56 -11.95 -19.29
CA GLY A 79 -1.35 -11.55 -20.46
C GLY A 79 -1.69 -10.06 -20.56
N VAL A 80 -1.29 -9.23 -19.58
CA VAL A 80 -1.45 -7.77 -19.67
C VAL A 80 -0.32 -7.20 -20.51
N SER A 81 -0.66 -6.38 -21.51
CA SER A 81 0.29 -5.76 -22.43
C SER A 81 1.34 -4.93 -21.69
N SER A 82 2.62 -5.14 -22.02
CA SER A 82 3.73 -4.36 -21.46
C SER A 82 3.57 -2.86 -21.77
N LEU A 83 3.13 -2.52 -22.98
CA LEU A 83 2.85 -1.13 -23.37
C LEU A 83 1.77 -0.48 -22.51
N LEU A 84 0.77 -1.24 -22.06
CA LEU A 84 -0.25 -0.72 -21.15
C LEU A 84 0.34 -0.44 -19.76
N VAL A 85 1.18 -1.34 -19.25
CA VAL A 85 1.85 -1.16 -17.96
C VAL A 85 2.81 0.03 -18.00
N GLU A 86 3.58 0.18 -19.07
CA GLU A 86 4.47 1.33 -19.29
C GLU A 86 3.69 2.64 -19.39
N LYS A 87 2.60 2.66 -20.16
CA LYS A 87 1.72 3.83 -20.23
C LYS A 87 1.13 4.16 -18.87
N LEU A 88 0.64 3.17 -18.12
CA LEU A 88 0.09 3.40 -16.78
C LEU A 88 1.13 4.03 -15.85
N LYS A 89 2.37 3.53 -15.85
CA LYS A 89 3.48 4.11 -15.07
C LYS A 89 3.71 5.57 -15.47
N TYR A 90 3.79 5.84 -16.78
CA TYR A 90 3.97 7.18 -17.31
C TYR A 90 2.85 8.14 -16.87
N GLU A 91 1.58 7.75 -17.03
CA GLU A 91 0.44 8.60 -16.65
C GLU A 91 0.39 8.87 -15.14
N ILE A 92 0.74 7.88 -14.31
CA ILE A 92 0.86 8.06 -12.85
C ILE A 92 1.98 9.07 -12.54
N GLU A 93 3.15 8.92 -13.14
CA GLU A 93 4.26 9.87 -12.95
C GLU A 93 3.88 11.29 -13.37
N GLU A 94 3.25 11.45 -14.55
CA GLU A 94 2.77 12.74 -15.03
C GLU A 94 1.73 13.36 -14.09
N PHE A 95 0.80 12.55 -13.57
CA PHE A 95 -0.15 13.02 -12.56
C PHE A 95 0.54 13.56 -11.30
N TYR A 96 1.57 12.87 -10.79
CA TYR A 96 2.29 13.32 -9.59
C TYR A 96 3.19 14.56 -9.84
N LYS A 97 3.54 14.85 -11.10
CA LYS A 97 4.22 16.09 -11.52
C LYS A 97 3.29 17.31 -11.57
N LEU A 98 1.96 17.12 -11.61
CA LEU A 98 1.01 18.23 -11.58
C LEU A 98 1.12 19.06 -10.28
N PRO A 99 0.68 20.35 -10.31
CA PRO A 99 0.58 21.18 -9.13
C PRO A 99 -0.27 20.54 -8.02
N LEU A 100 -0.02 20.93 -6.76
CA LEU A 100 -0.72 20.36 -5.62
C LEU A 100 -2.24 20.57 -5.75
N GLU A 101 -2.64 21.75 -6.20
CA GLU A 101 -4.03 22.19 -6.34
C GLU A 101 -4.82 21.25 -7.23
N GLU A 102 -4.21 20.80 -8.34
CA GLU A 102 -4.82 19.86 -9.28
C GLU A 102 -4.98 18.47 -8.64
N LYS A 103 -3.99 18.00 -7.89
CA LYS A 103 -4.06 16.71 -7.19
C LYS A 103 -5.07 16.72 -6.04
N MET A 104 -5.18 17.84 -5.33
CA MET A 104 -6.09 18.01 -4.19
C MET A 104 -7.56 17.98 -4.58
N LYS A 105 -7.90 18.16 -5.87
CA LYS A 105 -9.27 17.93 -6.38
C LYS A 105 -9.74 16.49 -6.18
N TYR A 106 -8.80 15.53 -6.12
CA TYR A 106 -9.06 14.10 -5.93
C TYR A 106 -8.83 13.63 -4.49
N LYS A 107 -8.71 14.57 -3.53
CA LYS A 107 -8.54 14.23 -2.12
C LYS A 107 -9.77 13.51 -1.60
N ILE A 108 -9.56 12.31 -1.06
CA ILE A 108 -10.58 11.52 -0.37
C ILE A 108 -11.16 12.35 0.78
N GLN A 109 -12.48 12.53 0.76
CA GLN A 109 -13.24 13.25 1.75
C GLN A 109 -13.64 12.34 2.92
N PRO A 110 -13.88 12.92 4.11
CA PRO A 110 -14.47 12.18 5.21
C PRO A 110 -15.84 11.62 4.81
N GLY A 111 -15.99 10.29 4.82
CA GLY A 111 -17.21 9.60 4.42
C GLY A 111 -17.13 8.90 3.05
N ASP A 112 -16.08 9.15 2.28
CA ASP A 112 -15.81 8.39 1.06
C ASP A 112 -15.51 6.93 1.41
N VAL A 113 -16.19 6.01 0.73
CA VAL A 113 -15.97 4.56 0.90
C VAL A 113 -14.71 4.18 0.11
N LEU A 114 -13.65 3.80 0.83
CA LEU A 114 -12.47 3.22 0.22
C LEU A 114 -12.72 1.73 0.00
N TYR A 115 -12.35 1.22 -1.19
CA TYR A 115 -12.36 -0.23 -1.46
C TYR A 115 -11.49 -0.94 -0.40
N GLY A 116 -12.15 -1.64 0.54
CA GLY A 116 -11.49 -2.42 1.59
C GLY A 116 -11.31 -1.75 2.96
N GLY A 117 -11.83 -0.53 3.21
CA GLY A 117 -11.67 0.16 4.51
C GLY A 117 -13.01 0.59 5.14
N GLN A 118 -13.18 0.32 6.44
CA GLN A 118 -14.27 0.90 7.24
C GLN A 118 -14.26 2.44 7.11
N PRO A 119 -15.42 3.12 7.01
CA PRO A 119 -15.48 4.57 7.02
C PRO A 119 -14.85 5.10 8.32
N ARG A 120 -14.00 6.13 8.22
CA ARG A 120 -13.40 6.75 9.42
C ARG A 120 -14.52 7.24 10.33
N PRO A 121 -14.51 6.86 11.63
CA PRO A 121 -15.51 7.38 12.55
C PRO A 121 -15.37 8.89 12.65
N GLN A 122 -16.51 9.59 12.57
CA GLN A 122 -16.59 11.01 12.87
C GLN A 122 -16.24 11.19 14.36
N LYS A 123 -15.27 12.05 14.67
CA LYS A 123 -15.09 12.53 16.04
C LYS A 123 -16.20 13.53 16.33
N GLU A 124 -17.35 13.04 16.78
CA GLU A 124 -18.33 13.88 17.46
C GLU A 124 -17.76 14.33 18.81
N GLY A 125 -17.84 15.63 19.09
CA GLY A 125 -17.42 16.20 20.36
C GLY A 125 -18.34 15.73 21.49
N THR A 126 -17.74 15.21 22.55
CA THR A 126 -18.38 14.98 23.86
C THR A 126 -18.14 16.17 24.80
N PRO A 127 -18.81 16.32 25.96
CA PRO A 127 -19.94 15.54 26.52
C PRO A 127 -21.06 16.42 27.13
N THR A 128 -22.28 15.88 27.28
CA THR A 128 -23.14 16.33 28.39
C THR A 128 -23.82 15.15 29.07
N SER A 129 -23.32 14.85 30.26
CA SER A 129 -24.03 14.40 31.47
C SER A 129 -25.38 13.70 31.29
N THR A 130 -25.45 12.41 31.61
CA THR A 130 -26.13 11.87 32.82
C THR A 130 -26.06 10.34 32.81
N ALA A 131 -25.56 9.76 33.90
CA ALA A 131 -25.77 8.36 34.33
C ALA A 131 -26.44 8.42 35.73
N PRO A 132 -27.03 7.34 36.31
CA PRO A 132 -27.00 5.92 35.96
C PRO A 132 -28.42 5.34 35.66
N PHE A 133 -28.58 4.28 34.86
CA PHE A 133 -28.30 2.84 35.10
C PHE A 133 -29.36 2.12 35.98
N PHE A 134 -30.24 1.39 35.28
CA PHE A 134 -30.80 0.04 35.55
C PHE A 134 -32.14 -0.14 36.30
N ALA A 135 -33.06 -0.81 35.59
CA ALA A 135 -33.49 -2.16 35.94
C ALA A 135 -33.18 -3.09 34.75
#